data_AF-A0A9Q1CCZ2-F1
#
_entry.id   AF-A0A9Q1CCZ2-F1
#
_cell.length_a   1.000
_cell.length_b   1.000
_cell.length_c   1.000
_cell.angle_alpha   90.00
_cell.angle_beta   90.00
_cell.angle_gamma   90.00
#
_symmetry.space_group_name_H-M   'P 1'
#
loop_
_entity.id
_entity.type
_entity.pdbx_description
1 polymer ?
#
loop_
_entity_poly.entity_id
_entity_poly.type
_entity_poly.pdbx_seq_one_letter_code
_entity_poly.pdbx_strand_id
1 'polypeptide(L)' 'MDGIKICSMNCRGLNDRKKRFDVFHYLRQYNCDIYCLQDTHFDDFTESQIRNEWDGEIFASSKNS' A
#
# COMPACT_ATOMS: atom_id res chain seq x y z
N MET A 1 19.45 18.35 -7.60
CA MET A 1 18.01 18.07 -7.75
C MET A 1 17.75 16.78 -7.03
N ASP A 2 16.96 16.81 -5.97
CA ASP A 2 16.44 15.58 -5.39
C ASP A 2 15.43 15.00 -6.39
N GLY A 3 15.69 13.79 -6.88
CA GLY A 3 14.82 13.10 -7.81
C GLY A 3 13.65 12.42 -7.09
N ILE A 4 12.55 12.20 -7.80
CA ILE A 4 11.41 11.45 -7.28
C ILE A 4 11.81 9.96 -7.16
N LYS A 5 11.67 9.40 -5.96
CA LYS A 5 11.88 7.99 -5.66
C LYS A 5 10.56 7.25 -5.70
N ILE A 6 10.47 6.28 -6.59
CA ILE A 6 9.29 5.43 -6.78
C ILE A 6 9.70 3.99 -6.52
N CYS A 7 8.90 3.26 -5.74
CA CYS A 7 9.08 1.83 -5.56
C CYS A 7 7.80 1.07 -5.94
N SER A 8 7.98 -0.18 -6.37
CA SER A 8 6.90 -1.08 -6.74
C SER A 8 7.09 -2.43 -6.08
N MET A 9 6.01 -3.00 -5.54
CA MET A 9 6.03 -4.31 -4.89
C MET A 9 4.76 -5.10 -5.19
N ASN A 10 4.94 -6.33 -5.67
CA ASN A 10 3.88 -7.34 -5.63
C ASN A 10 3.78 -7.92 -4.22
N CYS A 11 2.66 -7.70 -3.54
CA CYS A 11 2.49 -8.03 -2.14
C CYS A 11 1.93 -9.45 -1.90
N ARG A 12 1.41 -10.12 -2.93
CA ARG A 12 0.79 -11.45 -2.84
C ARG A 12 -0.25 -11.55 -1.71
N GLY A 13 -1.18 -10.59 -1.66
CA GLY A 13 -2.26 -10.46 -0.69
C GLY A 13 -1.87 -9.69 0.57
N LEU A 14 -2.69 -8.72 0.97
CA LEU A 14 -2.52 -7.86 2.15
C LEU A 14 -3.78 -7.79 3.03
N ASN A 15 -4.69 -8.75 2.90
CA ASN A 15 -5.92 -8.80 3.71
C ASN A 15 -5.63 -9.09 5.19
N ASP A 16 -4.61 -9.91 5.45
CA ASP A 16 -4.11 -10.09 6.82
C ASP A 16 -3.50 -8.79 7.35
N ARG A 17 -4.07 -8.28 8.45
CA ARG A 17 -3.67 -7.00 9.05
C ARG A 17 -2.22 -7.02 9.50
N LYS A 18 -1.73 -8.12 10.08
CA LYS A 18 -0.34 -8.21 10.55
C LYS A 18 0.64 -8.10 9.39
N LYS A 19 0.42 -8.89 8.33
CA LYS A 19 1.22 -8.83 7.10
C LYS A 19 1.21 -7.42 6.50
N ARG A 20 0.05 -6.76 6.46
CA ARG A 20 -0.08 -5.41 5.93
C ARG A 20 0.73 -4.39 6.74
N PHE A 21 0.68 -4.44 8.06
CA PHE A 21 1.53 -3.60 8.93
C PHE A 21 3.02 -3.84 8.69
N ASP A 22 3.44 -5.11 8.61
CA ASP A 22 4.84 -5.47 8.36
C ASP A 22 5.32 -4.93 7.00
N VAL A 23 4.48 -5.04 5.96
CA VAL A 23 4.76 -4.52 4.62
C VAL A 23 4.84 -2.99 4.62
N PHE A 24 3.89 -2.30 5.26
CA PHE A 24 3.92 -0.84 5.34
C PHE A 24 5.14 -0.33 6.08
N HIS A 25 5.52 -0.99 7.19
CA HIS A 25 6.73 -0.66 7.92
C HIS A 25 7.98 -0.86 7.07
N TYR A 26 8.08 -2.00 6.36
CA TYR A 26 9.18 -2.28 5.45
C TYR A 26 9.29 -1.24 4.33
N LEU A 27 8.17 -0.88 3.69
CA LEU A 27 8.14 0.13 2.63
C LEU A 27 8.63 1.50 3.13
N ARG A 28 8.21 1.94 4.32
CA ARG A 28 8.64 3.22 4.91
C ARG A 28 10.16 3.34 5.10
N GLN A 29 10.89 2.22 5.22
CA GLN A 29 12.35 2.23 5.31
C GLN A 29 13.03 2.71 4.02
N TYR A 30 12.37 2.61 2.87
CA TYR A 30 12.90 3.06 1.58
C TYR A 30 12.79 4.57 1.37
N ASN A 31 11.93 5.24 2.16
CA ASN A 31 11.70 6.68 2.08
C ASN A 31 11.43 7.13 0.63
N CYS A 32 10.56 6.41 -0.08
CA CYS A 32 10.09 6.75 -1.42
C CYS A 32 8.98 7.79 -1.34
N ASP A 33 8.81 8.56 -2.42
CA ASP A 33 7.73 9.52 -2.59
C ASP A 33 6.44 8.81 -3.04
N ILE A 34 6.58 7.73 -3.83
CA ILE A 34 5.45 6.96 -4.38
C ILE A 34 5.68 5.46 -4.19
N TYR A 35 4.63 4.77 -3.74
CA TYR A 35 4.61 3.32 -3.50
C TYR A 35 3.53 2.66 -4.37
N CYS A 36 3.93 1.77 -5.27
CA CYS A 36 3.02 1.03 -6.14
C CYS A 36 2.86 -0.41 -5.65
N LEU A 37 1.69 -0.76 -5.12
CA LEU A 37 1.41 -2.10 -4.58
C LEU A 37 0.51 -2.91 -5.53
N GLN A 38 0.91 -4.14 -5.87
CA GLN A 38 0.13 -5.06 -6.71
C GLN A 38 -0.29 -6.32 -5.95
N ASP A 39 -1.32 -7.00 -6.48
CA ASP A 39 -1.93 -8.20 -5.88
C ASP A 39 -2.28 -8.00 -4.40
N THR A 40 -2.75 -6.81 -4.03
CA THR A 40 -3.08 -6.46 -2.63
C THR A 40 -4.30 -7.23 -2.12
N HIS A 41 -5.22 -7.62 -3.01
CA HIS A 41 -6.51 -8.25 -2.68
C HIS A 41 -7.40 -7.41 -1.77
N PHE A 42 -7.16 -6.09 -1.71
CA PHE A 42 -8.01 -5.15 -0.99
C PHE A 42 -9.44 -5.19 -1.54
N ASP A 43 -10.40 -5.16 -0.62
CA ASP A 43 -11.81 -5.00 -0.91
C ASP A 43 -12.29 -3.59 -0.51
N ASP A 44 -13.45 -3.18 -1.00
CA ASP A 44 -13.98 -1.83 -0.72
C ASP A 44 -14.26 -1.61 0.77
N PHE A 45 -14.50 -2.69 1.52
CA PHE A 45 -14.76 -2.63 2.95
C PHE A 45 -13.50 -2.27 3.75
N THR A 46 -12.34 -2.71 3.28
CA THR A 46 -11.05 -2.49 3.93
C THR A 46 -10.38 -1.19 3.52
N GLU A 47 -10.82 -0.51 2.46
CA GLU A 47 -10.16 0.70 1.96
C GLU A 47 -10.08 1.82 3.01
N SER A 48 -11.16 2.06 3.77
CA SER A 48 -11.18 3.05 4.85
C SER A 48 -10.16 2.73 5.96
N GLN A 49 -10.00 1.45 6.29
CA GLN A 49 -9.03 0.99 7.27
C GLN A 49 -7.60 1.12 6.76
N ILE A 50 -7.37 0.75 5.50
CA ILE A 50 -6.06 0.82 4.85
C ILE A 50 -5.59 2.28 4.76
N ARG A 51 -6.48 3.23 4.45
CA ARG A 51 -6.18 4.67 4.47
C ARG A 51 -5.72 5.14 5.84
N ASN A 52 -6.40 4.73 6.91
CA ASN A 52 -6.01 5.07 8.28
C ASN A 52 -4.67 4.43 8.69
N GLU A 53 -4.36 3.23 8.21
CA GLU A 53 -3.10 2.54 8.52
C GLU A 53 -1.91 3.07 7.72
N TRP A 54 -2.14 3.55 6.49
CA TRP A 54 -1.09 4.13 5.65
C TRP A 54 -0.71 5.55 6.07
N ASP A 55 -1.67 6.33 6.59
CA ASP A 55 -1.48 7.73 7.01
C ASP A 55 -0.98 8.60 5.85
N GLY A 56 -1.68 8.53 4.70
CA GLY A 56 -1.35 9.25 3.48
C GLY A 56 -2.39 9.06 2.38
N GLU A 57 -2.16 9.70 1.24
CA GLU A 57 -3.03 9.51 0.08
C GLU A 57 -2.87 8.11 -0.52
N ILE A 58 -4.01 7.48 -0.80
CA ILE A 58 -4.10 6.19 -1.49
C ILE A 58 -4.96 6.37 -2.72
N PHE A 59 -4.45 5.85 -3.84
CA PHE A 59 -5.21 5.66 -5.08
C PHE A 59 -5.32 4.15 -5.30
N ALA A 60 -6.50 3.60 -5.04
CA ALA A 60 -6.77 2.18 -5.23
C ALA A 60 -7.60 1.98 -6.51
N SER A 61 -7.32 0.89 -7.21
CA SER A 61 -8.21 0.33 -8.23
C SER A 61 -8.79 -0.95 -7.64
N SER A 62 -9.73 -0.82 -6.70
CA SER A 62 -10.53 -1.95 -6.27
C SER A 62 -11.53 -2.27 -7.37
N LYS A 63 -11.60 -3.55 -7.76
CA LYS A 63 -12.58 -4.00 -8.73
C LYS A 63 -13.96 -3.95 -8.08
N ASN A 64 -14.78 -2.97 -8.48
CA ASN A 64 -16.23 -3.17 -8.53
C ASN A 64 -16.49 -4.29 -9.54
N SER A 65 -16.60 -5.54 -9.08
CA SER A 65 -17.08 -6.67 -9.88
C SER A 65 -18.28 -7.29 -9.21
#